data_AF-A0A526ZAH9-F1
#
_entry.id   AF-A0A526ZAH9-F1
#
_cell.length_a   1.000
_cell.length_b   1.000
_cell.length_c   1.000
_cell.angle_alpha   90.00
_cell.angle_beta   90.00
_cell.angle_gamma   90.00
#
_symmetry.space_group_name_H-M   'P 1'
#
loop_
_entity.id
_entity.type
_entity.pdbx_description
1 polymer ?
#
loop_
_entity_poly.entity_id
_entity_poly.type
_entity_poly.pdbx_seq_one_letter_code
_entity_poly.pdbx_strand_id
1 'polypeptide(L)'
;MDDLGAQEQAVLDLIAANPFAGQQDIATALGIARSTVAAHIVQLVNKGYILGRGYVLPASKRMICIGGAVLDRKYHAKKDLIFETSNPVDGYR
;
A
#
# COMPACT_ATOMS: atom_id res chain seq x y z
N MET A 1 6.24 -6.67 -7.63
CA MET A 1 6.75 -6.20 -6.32
C MET A 1 7.88 -5.28 -6.68
N ASP A 2 7.67 -3.97 -6.56
CA ASP A 2 8.60 -2.98 -7.09
C ASP A 2 9.94 -3.10 -6.36
N ASP A 3 10.94 -3.59 -7.08
CA ASP A 3 12.28 -3.81 -6.55
C ASP A 3 12.94 -2.46 -6.29
N LEU A 4 13.19 -2.13 -5.03
CA LEU A 4 13.93 -0.92 -4.67
C LEU A 4 15.39 -1.10 -5.08
N GLY A 5 15.98 -0.08 -5.72
CA GLY A 5 17.42 -0.06 -5.88
C GLY A 5 18.12 0.00 -4.52
N ALA A 6 19.34 -0.53 -4.42
CA ALA A 6 20.08 -0.60 -3.16
C ALA A 6 20.21 0.75 -2.43
N GLN A 7 20.36 1.85 -3.17
CA GLN A 7 20.41 3.20 -2.61
C GLN A 7 19.05 3.71 -2.11
N GLU A 8 17.97 3.39 -2.82
CA GLU A 8 16.61 3.74 -2.37
C GLU A 8 16.26 2.98 -1.10
N GLN A 9 16.63 1.70 -1.01
CA GLN A 9 16.45 0.88 0.18
C GLN A 9 17.25 1.45 1.36
N ALA A 10 18.52 1.79 1.16
CA ALA A 10 19.34 2.38 2.23
C ALA A 10 18.80 3.72 2.74
N VAL A 11 18.26 4.57 1.85
CA VAL A 11 17.57 5.82 2.25
C VAL A 11 16.31 5.50 3.04
N LEU A 12 15.50 4.54 2.59
CA LEU A 12 14.27 4.14 3.27
C LEU A 12 14.54 3.58 4.66
N ASP A 13 15.58 2.77 4.84
CA ASP A 13 15.95 2.18 6.12
C ASP A 13 16.37 3.24 7.14
N LEU A 14 17.16 4.24 6.71
CA LEU A 14 17.55 5.36 7.58
C LEU A 14 16.36 6.22 7.99
N ILE A 15 15.44 6.47 7.06
CA ILE A 15 14.19 7.18 7.34
C ILE A 15 13.31 6.38 8.30
N ALA A 16 13.22 5.06 8.14
CA ALA A 16 12.46 4.20 9.03
C ALA A 16 13.04 4.16 10.45
N ALA A 17 14.37 4.20 10.58
CA ALA A 17 15.04 4.29 11.88
C ALA A 17 14.87 5.67 12.53
N ASN A 18 14.91 6.75 11.76
CA ASN A 18 14.72 8.12 12.26
C ASN A 18 13.97 8.99 11.23
N PRO A 19 12.63 9.09 11.32
CA PRO A 19 11.82 9.90 10.41
C PRO A 19 12.10 11.41 10.50
N PHE A 20 12.79 11.86 11.55
CA PHE A 20 13.13 13.28 11.76
C PHE A 20 14.51 13.65 11.20
N ALA A 21 15.28 12.68 10.67
CA ALA A 21 16.59 12.95 10.09
C ALA A 21 16.48 13.93 8.91
N GLY A 22 17.37 14.91 8.80
CA GLY A 22 17.42 15.77 7.62
C GLY A 22 17.94 15.04 6.39
N GLN A 23 17.64 15.55 5.18
CA GLN A 23 18.25 15.03 3.94
C GLN A 23 19.78 15.08 3.97
N GLN A 24 20.35 16.08 4.65
CA GLN A 24 21.79 16.23 4.79
C GLN A 24 22.38 15.17 5.73
N ASP A 25 21.67 14.79 6.79
CA ASP A 25 22.12 13.76 7.73
C ASP A 25 22.12 12.39 7.04
N ILE A 26 21.06 12.08 6.30
CA ILE A 26 20.95 10.87 5.48
C ILE A 26 22.07 10.83 4.43
N ALA A 27 22.33 11.96 3.75
CA ALA A 27 23.39 12.07 2.75
C ALA A 27 24.78 11.81 3.36
N THR A 28 25.03 12.35 4.55
CA THR A 28 26.28 12.16 5.29
C THR A 28 26.44 10.71 5.73
N ALA A 29 25.38 10.08 6.24
CA ALA A 29 25.40 8.68 6.66
C ALA A 29 25.64 7.71 5.49
N LEU A 30 25.11 8.02 4.30
CA LEU A 30 25.24 7.19 3.10
C LEU A 30 26.45 7.55 2.21
N GLY A 31 27.15 8.66 2.49
CA GLY A 31 28.26 9.13 1.68
C GLY A 31 27.87 9.56 0.25
N ILE A 32 26.64 10.02 0.06
CA ILE A 32 26.11 10.47 -1.25
C ILE A 32 25.73 11.95 -1.21
N ALA A 33 25.52 12.56 -2.37
CA ALA A 33 25.10 13.97 -2.42
C ALA A 33 23.68 14.16 -1.87
N ARG A 34 23.44 15.30 -1.20
CA ARG A 34 22.11 15.68 -0.69
C ARG A 34 21.04 15.68 -1.79
N SER A 35 21.40 16.13 -2.99
CA SER A 35 20.51 16.11 -4.17
C SER A 35 20.12 14.68 -4.58
N THR A 36 21.04 13.73 -4.47
CA THR A 36 20.78 12.31 -4.73
C THR A 36 19.79 11.74 -3.72
N VAL A 37 19.94 12.07 -2.43
CA VAL A 37 18.95 11.70 -1.39
C VAL A 37 17.58 12.28 -1.70
N ALA A 38 17.50 13.56 -2.09
CA ALA A 38 16.24 14.19 -2.46
C ALA A 38 15.57 13.49 -3.65
N ALA A 39 16.34 13.07 -4.66
CA ALA A 39 15.83 12.30 -5.79
C ALA A 39 15.30 10.92 -5.36
N HIS A 40 16.02 10.20 -4.49
CA HIS A 40 15.54 8.93 -3.94
C HIS A 40 14.27 9.09 -3.11
N ILE A 41 14.15 10.14 -2.30
CA ILE A 41 12.91 10.43 -1.55
C ILE A 41 11.73 10.63 -2.50
N VAL A 42 11.91 11.37 -3.61
CA VAL A 42 10.85 11.55 -4.61
C VAL A 42 10.43 10.20 -5.21
N GLN A 43 11.40 9.33 -5.54
CA GLN A 43 11.10 7.98 -6.04
C GLN A 43 10.35 7.13 -5.00
N LEU A 44 10.79 7.14 -3.74
CA LEU A 44 10.15 6.44 -2.63
C LEU A 44 8.72 6.93 -2.38
N VAL A 45 8.46 8.24 -2.54
CA VAL A 45 7.12 8.81 -2.47
C VAL A 45 6.25 8.32 -3.63
N ASN A 46 6.77 8.38 -4.87
CA ASN A 46 6.04 7.92 -6.06
C ASN A 46 5.70 6.42 -6.00
N LYS A 47 6.60 5.61 -5.42
CA LYS A 47 6.41 4.17 -5.20
C LYS A 47 5.51 3.87 -3.98
N GLY A 48 5.11 4.89 -3.21
CA GLY A 48 4.22 4.73 -2.05
C GLY A 48 4.89 4.21 -0.78
N TYR A 49 6.22 4.10 -0.74
CA TYR A 49 6.99 3.74 0.45
C TYR A 49 7.07 4.91 1.46
N ILE A 50 6.90 6.15 0.99
CA ILE A 50 6.79 7.35 1.84
C ILE A 50 5.50 8.09 1.43
N LEU A 51 4.65 8.42 2.40
CA LEU A 51 3.35 9.06 2.14
C LEU A 51 3.44 10.56 1.84
N GLY A 52 4.57 11.21 2.14
CA GLY A 52 4.79 12.61 1.79
C GLY A 52 5.88 13.30 2.60
N ARG A 53 5.71 14.62 2.81
CA ARG A 53 6.63 15.46 3.57
C ARG A 53 6.67 15.01 5.04
N GLY A 54 7.83 15.14 5.68
CA GLY A 54 8.05 14.64 7.05
C GLY A 54 8.27 13.12 7.14
N TYR A 55 8.50 12.47 5.98
CA TYR A 55 8.85 11.05 5.87
C TYR A 55 7.90 10.07 6.57
N VAL A 56 6.60 10.39 6.53
CA VAL A 56 5.57 9.50 7.08
C VAL A 56 5.55 8.20 6.30
N LEU A 57 5.79 7.08 6.97
CA LEU A 57 5.72 5.76 6.36
C LEU A 57 4.26 5.25 6.33
N PRO A 58 3.86 4.50 5.28
CA PRO A 58 2.55 3.87 5.24
C PRO A 58 2.40 2.86 6.38
N ALA A 59 1.21 2.79 6.97
CA ALA A 59 0.88 1.72 7.90
C ALA A 59 1.04 0.37 7.19
N SER A 60 1.72 -0.60 7.84
CA SER A 60 1.97 -1.90 7.24
C SER A 60 0.64 -2.61 6.94
N LYS A 61 0.23 -2.65 5.68
CA LYS A 61 -0.92 -3.45 5.24
C LYS A 61 -0.39 -4.82 4.81
N ARG A 62 -0.27 -5.75 5.77
CA ARG A 62 -0.08 -7.16 5.42
C ARG A 62 -1.42 -7.72 4.94
N MET A 63 -1.57 -7.84 3.63
CA MET A 63 -2.62 -8.66 3.04
C MET A 63 -2.01 -9.99 2.59
N ILE A 64 -2.58 -11.09 3.09
CA ILE A 64 -2.20 -12.44 2.70
C ILE A 64 -3.41 -13.03 1.98
N CYS A 65 -3.23 -13.42 0.72
CA CYS A 65 -4.21 -14.19 -0.01
C CYS A 65 -3.93 -15.68 0.25
N ILE A 66 -4.85 -16.38 0.90
CA ILE A 66 -4.73 -17.83 1.15
C ILE A 66 -5.25 -18.63 -0.07
N GLY A 67 -5.96 -17.97 -1.00
CA GLY A 67 -6.51 -18.56 -2.21
C GLY A 67 -7.71 -17.76 -2.73
N GLY A 68 -8.30 -18.19 -3.85
CA GLY A 68 -9.60 -17.70 -4.32
C GLY A 68 -10.74 -18.56 -3.78
N ALA A 69 -11.79 -17.93 -3.25
CA ALA A 69 -13.03 -18.61 -2.91
C ALA A 69 -14.11 -18.24 -3.92
N VAL A 70 -14.72 -19.24 -4.56
CA VAL A 70 -15.93 -19.04 -5.36
C VAL A 70 -17.12 -19.30 -4.44
N LEU A 71 -17.97 -18.28 -4.24
CA LEU A 71 -19.20 -18.39 -3.47
C LEU A 71 -20.38 -18.36 -4.44
N ASP A 72 -20.91 -19.52 -4.82
CA ASP A 72 -22.16 -19.61 -5.57
C ASP A 72 -23.33 -19.69 -4.57
N ARG A 73 -24.33 -18.83 -4.74
CA ARG A 73 -25.56 -18.84 -3.95
C ARG A 73 -26.75 -18.75 -4.88
N LYS A 74 -27.61 -19.76 -4.81
CA LYS A 74 -28.88 -19.79 -5.53
C LYS A 74 -29.98 -19.33 -4.60
N TYR A 75 -30.81 -18.44 -5.12
CA TYR A 75 -31.93 -17.85 -4.40
C TYR A 75 -33.22 -18.13 -5.16
N HIS A 76 -34.26 -18.51 -4.43
CA HIS A 76 -35.60 -18.67 -4.97
C HIS A 76 -36.46 -17.50 -4.49
N ALA A 77 -37.11 -16.82 -5.43
CA ALA A 77 -38.06 -15.76 -5.10
C ALA A 77 -39.28 -16.38 -4.40
N LYS A 78 -39.74 -15.74 -3.32
CA LYS A 78 -40.92 -16.21 -2.57
C LYS A 78 -42.22 -16.02 -3.34
N LYS A 79 -42.20 -15.10 -4.31
CA LYS A 79 -43.31 -14.68 -5.17
C LYS A 79 -42.77 -14.29 -6.54
N ASP A 80 -43.66 -14.03 -7.48
CA ASP A 80 -43.31 -13.49 -8.79
C ASP A 80 -42.45 -12.23 -8.66
N LEU A 81 -41.48 -12.09 -9.56
CA LEU A 81 -40.55 -10.97 -9.54
C LEU A 81 -41.26 -9.67 -9.93
N ILE A 82 -41.16 -8.67 -9.06
CA ILE A 82 -41.59 -7.31 -9.32
C ILE A 82 -40.36 -6.51 -9.74
N PHE A 83 -40.38 -6.02 -10.98
CA PHE A 83 -39.32 -5.19 -11.53
C PHE A 83 -39.10 -3.93 -10.70
N GLU A 84 -37.86 -3.45 -10.67
CA GLU A 84 -37.45 -2.22 -9.98
C GLU A 84 -37.60 -2.25 -8.46
N THR A 85 -37.82 -3.43 -7.86
CA THR A 85 -37.93 -3.61 -6.41
C THR A 85 -36.98 -4.70 -5.88
N SER A 86 -36.72 -4.65 -4.58
CA SER A 86 -36.02 -5.73 -3.88
C SER A 86 -37.00 -6.88 -3.62
N ASN A 87 -36.88 -7.97 -4.37
CA ASN A 87 -37.72 -9.16 -4.24
C ASN A 87 -37.23 -10.04 -3.07
N PRO A 88 -38.07 -10.35 -2.06
CA PRO A 88 -37.69 -11.27 -0.99
C PRO A 88 -37.43 -12.68 -1.53
N VAL A 89 -36.30 -13.25 -1.13
CA VAL A 89 -35.83 -14.58 -1.56
C VAL A 89 -35.48 -15.45 -0.36
N ASP A 90 -35.54 -16.76 -0.55
CA ASP A 90 -34.90 -17.73 0.34
C ASP A 90 -33.66 -18.31 -0.36
N GLY A 91 -32.55 -18.38 0.36
CA GLY A 91 -31.31 -18.98 -0.12
C GLY A 91 -31.20 -20.45 0.29
N TYR A 92 -30.74 -21.31 -0.61
CA TYR A 92 -30.39 -22.69 -0.30
C TYR A 92 -28.88 -22.87 -0.41
N ARG A 93 -28.31 -23.71 0.46
CA ARG A 93 -26.89 -24.07 0.44
C ARG A 93 -26.70 -25.44 -0.19
#